data_AF-A0A964YMK1-F1
#
_entry.id   AF-A0A964YMK1-F1
#
_cell.length_a   1.000
_cell.length_b   1.000
_cell.length_c   1.000
_cell.angle_alpha   90.00
_cell.angle_beta   90.00
_cell.angle_gamma   90.00
#
_symmetry.space_group_name_H-M   'P 1'
#
loop_
_entity.id
_entity.type
_entity.pdbx_description
1 polymer ?
#
loop_
_entity_poly.entity_id
_entity_poly.type
_entity_poly.pdbx_seq_one_letter_code
_entity_poly.pdbx_strand_id
1 'polypeptide(L)'
;MEGVLTHSVFGKSEIMNYGQTDHPCPFPWSLAAMVILLYTNKDDTVLDICAGIGSTPHAAKVLGRKSISIELRTRFVDYTRNRMSLNELEVLSEEELLDIQGQWTGEDSISTYEIAA
;
A
#
# COMPACT_ATOMS: atom_id res chain seq x y z
N MET A 1 -23.73 8.96 -13.21
CA MET A 1 -22.31 9.35 -13.09
C MET A 1 -21.53 8.07 -13.32
N GLU A 2 -21.14 7.79 -14.56
CA GLU A 2 -20.40 6.58 -14.92
C GLU A 2 -18.98 6.67 -14.34
N GLY A 3 -18.49 5.59 -13.73
CA GLY A 3 -17.13 5.53 -13.18
C GLY A 3 -17.00 5.56 -11.65
N VAL A 4 -18.10 5.54 -10.89
CA VAL A 4 -18.05 5.36 -9.43
C VAL A 4 -18.18 3.87 -9.10
N LEU A 5 -17.31 3.36 -8.22
CA LEU A 5 -17.42 1.99 -7.72
C LEU A 5 -18.76 1.79 -7.00
N THR A 6 -19.56 0.83 -7.48
CA THR A 6 -20.86 0.47 -6.88
C THR A 6 -20.74 -0.58 -5.79
N HIS A 7 -19.56 -1.20 -5.66
CA HIS A 7 -19.26 -2.25 -4.69
C HIS A 7 -18.00 -1.87 -3.91
N SER A 8 -17.97 -2.26 -2.63
CA SER A 8 -16.78 -2.09 -1.79
C SER A 8 -15.62 -2.92 -2.34
N VAL A 9 -14.45 -2.31 -2.49
CA VAL A 9 -13.19 -3.00 -2.80
C VAL A 9 -12.58 -3.69 -1.58
N PHE A 10 -13.13 -3.43 -0.39
CA PHE A 10 -12.66 -3.98 0.87
C PHE A 10 -13.37 -5.27 1.23
N GLY A 11 -12.60 -6.22 1.76
CA GLY A 11 -13.13 -7.41 2.40
C GLY A 11 -13.85 -7.09 3.70
N LYS A 12 -14.62 -8.05 4.21
CA LYS A 12 -15.39 -7.92 5.46
C LYS A 12 -14.50 -7.53 6.66
N SER A 13 -13.31 -8.13 6.77
CA SER A 13 -12.35 -7.84 7.84
C SER A 13 -11.87 -6.40 7.83
N GLU A 14 -11.54 -5.85 6.66
CA GLU A 14 -11.11 -4.46 6.53
C GLU A 14 -12.23 -3.48 6.90
N ILE A 15 -13.47 -3.76 6.48
CA ILE A 15 -14.63 -2.93 6.85
C ILE A 15 -14.86 -2.98 8.37
N MET A 16 -14.68 -4.16 8.99
CA MET A 16 -14.83 -4.30 10.44
C MET A 16 -13.71 -3.58 11.22
N ASN A 17 -12.48 -3.59 10.72
CA ASN A 17 -11.33 -3.00 11.39
C ASN A 17 -11.23 -1.49 11.19
N TYR A 18 -11.54 -0.99 9.99
CA TYR A 18 -11.30 0.40 9.60
C TYR A 18 -12.59 1.20 9.33
N GLY A 19 -13.74 0.54 9.34
CA GLY A 19 -15.02 1.13 8.99
C GLY A 19 -15.28 1.13 7.48
N GLN A 20 -16.50 1.50 7.10
CA GLN A 20 -16.80 1.83 5.71
C GLN A 20 -16.26 3.21 5.36
N THR A 21 -15.96 3.42 4.09
CA THR A 21 -15.53 4.71 3.54
C THR A 21 -16.45 5.13 2.40
N ASP A 22 -16.67 6.44 2.28
CA ASP A 22 -17.37 7.09 1.17
C ASP A 22 -16.44 7.45 0.01
N HIS A 23 -15.16 7.04 0.07
CA HIS A 23 -14.20 7.34 -0.99
C HIS A 23 -14.69 6.72 -2.32
N PRO A 24 -14.74 7.48 -3.43
CA PRO A 24 -15.34 7.00 -4.67
C PRO A 24 -14.47 6.00 -5.44
N CYS A 25 -13.15 6.07 -5.24
CA CYS A 25 -12.17 5.24 -5.95
C CYS A 25 -11.03 4.75 -5.02
N PRO A 26 -11.34 4.01 -3.95
CA PRO A 26 -10.31 3.38 -3.13
C PRO A 26 -9.68 2.18 -3.86
N PHE A 27 -8.45 1.83 -3.48
CA PHE A 27 -7.83 0.55 -3.85
C PHE A 27 -7.46 -0.29 -2.62
N PRO A 28 -7.43 -1.63 -2.72
CA PRO A 28 -7.01 -2.52 -1.64
C PRO A 28 -5.55 -2.29 -1.25
N TRP A 29 -5.23 -2.35 0.04
CA TRP A 29 -3.85 -2.14 0.50
C TRP A 29 -2.86 -3.19 -0.04
N SER A 30 -3.32 -4.42 -0.29
CA SER A 30 -2.52 -5.49 -0.88
C SER A 30 -1.97 -5.13 -2.26
N LEU A 31 -2.71 -4.33 -3.04
CA LEU A 31 -2.23 -3.81 -4.32
C LEU A 31 -1.04 -2.86 -4.12
N ALA A 32 -1.11 -1.96 -3.15
CA ALA A 32 0.03 -1.11 -2.81
C ALA A 32 1.21 -1.91 -2.25
N ALA A 33 0.94 -2.91 -1.40
CA ALA A 33 1.98 -3.77 -0.84
C ALA A 33 2.80 -4.47 -1.94
N MET A 34 2.13 -5.01 -2.98
CA MET A 34 2.79 -5.61 -4.13
C MET A 34 3.75 -4.63 -4.82
N VAL A 35 3.30 -3.40 -5.10
CA VAL A 35 4.14 -2.38 -5.76
C VAL A 35 5.31 -1.95 -4.87
N ILE A 36 5.07 -1.78 -3.57
CA ILE A 36 6.12 -1.41 -2.61
C ILE A 36 7.19 -2.50 -2.53
N LEU A 37 6.80 -3.77 -2.47
CA LEU A 37 7.75 -4.89 -2.45
C LEU A 37 8.60 -4.97 -3.72
N LEU A 38 8.01 -4.70 -4.88
CA LEU A 38 8.72 -4.77 -6.17
C LEU A 38 9.77 -3.67 -6.35
N TYR A 39 9.56 -2.49 -5.76
CA TYR A 39 10.35 -1.30 -6.10
C TYR A 39 11.05 -0.63 -4.91
N THR A 40 10.94 -1.19 -3.70
CA THR A 40 11.55 -0.59 -2.50
C THR A 40 12.16 -1.64 -1.58
N ASN A 41 13.22 -1.24 -0.89
CA ASN A 41 13.83 -2.02 0.19
C ASN A 41 13.25 -1.66 1.56
N LYS A 42 13.64 -2.39 2.60
CA LYS A 42 13.35 -2.01 3.99
C LYS A 42 13.80 -0.57 4.24
N ASP A 43 13.07 0.15 5.09
CA ASP A 43 13.38 1.53 5.52
C ASP A 43 13.35 2.63 4.43
N ASP A 44 13.13 2.26 3.16
CA ASP A 44 12.85 3.22 2.10
C ASP A 44 11.60 4.06 2.42
N THR A 45 11.50 5.22 1.78
CA THR A 45 10.37 6.14 1.94
C THR A 45 9.46 6.11 0.71
N VAL A 46 8.19 5.76 0.92
CA VAL A 46 7.16 5.75 -0.11
C VAL A 46 6.40 7.08 -0.10
N LEU A 47 6.35 7.78 -1.23
CA LEU A 47 5.56 9.00 -1.41
C LEU A 47 4.23 8.67 -2.11
N ASP A 48 3.12 9.07 -1.51
CA ASP A 48 1.78 9.02 -2.10
C ASP A 48 1.15 10.41 -2.13
N ILE A 49 0.99 10.99 -3.32
CA ILE A 49 0.46 12.35 -3.49
C ILE A 49 -1.08 12.41 -3.54
N CYS A 50 -1.75 11.25 -3.61
CA CYS A 50 -3.20 11.11 -3.72
C CYS A 50 -3.67 10.05 -2.71
N ALA A 51 -3.32 10.25 -1.44
CA ALA A 51 -3.38 9.21 -0.44
C ALA A 51 -4.80 8.68 -0.17
N GLY A 52 -5.84 9.49 -0.42
CA GLY A 52 -7.22 9.10 -0.19
C GLY A 52 -7.40 8.55 1.22
N ILE A 53 -7.85 7.30 1.30
CA ILE A 53 -8.08 6.59 2.57
C ILE A 53 -6.85 5.86 3.14
N GLY A 54 -5.66 6.12 2.60
CA GLY A 54 -4.40 5.72 3.18
C GLY A 54 -3.99 4.27 2.92
N SER A 55 -4.36 3.69 1.78
CA SER A 55 -3.95 2.31 1.43
C SER A 55 -2.42 2.19 1.23
N THR A 56 -1.76 3.16 0.60
CA THR A 56 -0.30 3.18 0.44
C THR A 56 0.47 3.33 1.75
N PRO A 57 0.21 4.35 2.60
CA PRO A 57 0.94 4.49 3.86
C PRO A 57 0.67 3.32 4.82
N HIS A 58 -0.53 2.72 4.77
CA HIS A 58 -0.81 1.48 5.50
C HIS A 58 0.07 0.32 5.03
N ALA A 59 0.13 0.07 3.73
CA ALA A 59 0.97 -0.97 3.16
C ALA A 59 2.47 -0.73 3.44
N ALA A 60 2.95 0.51 3.30
CA ALA A 60 4.32 0.88 3.61
C ALA A 60 4.67 0.56 5.08
N LYS A 61 3.78 0.92 6.02
CA LYS A 61 3.96 0.64 7.43
C LYS A 61 4.02 -0.87 7.72
N VAL A 62 3.09 -1.65 7.17
CA VAL A 62 3.06 -3.12 7.34
C VAL A 62 4.36 -3.77 6.84
N LEU A 63 4.91 -3.24 5.74
CA LEU A 63 6.13 -3.75 5.13
C LEU A 63 7.42 -3.15 5.75
N GLY A 64 7.36 -2.35 6.81
CA GLY A 64 8.55 -1.75 7.42
C GLY A 64 9.23 -0.67 6.54
N ARG A 65 8.44 0.09 5.78
CA ARG A 65 8.87 1.28 5.03
C ARG A 65 8.32 2.53 5.70
N LYS A 66 9.02 3.66 5.51
CA LYS A 66 8.50 4.99 5.85
C LYS A 66 7.52 5.43 4.77
N SER A 67 6.61 6.34 5.09
CA SER A 67 5.73 6.93 4.09
C SER A 67 5.47 8.41 4.32
N ILE A 68 5.28 9.13 3.22
CA ILE A 68 4.80 10.50 3.17
C ILE A 68 3.55 10.50 2.31
N SER A 69 2.46 11.07 2.82
CA SER A 69 1.16 11.02 2.16
C SER A 69 0.49 12.38 2.13
N ILE A 70 -0.03 12.75 0.96
CA ILE A 70 -0.72 14.03 0.72
C ILE A 70 -2.16 13.72 0.32
N GLU A 71 -3.11 14.43 0.95
CA GLU A 71 -4.54 14.34 0.66
C GLU A 71 -5.19 15.69 0.93
N LEU A 72 -6.09 16.13 0.03
CA LEU A 72 -6.73 17.44 0.08
C LEU A 72 -7.97 17.46 0.97
N ARG A 73 -8.65 16.32 1.11
CA ARG A 73 -9.91 16.21 1.84
C ARG A 73 -9.63 15.77 3.27
N THR A 74 -9.86 16.69 4.22
CA THR A 74 -9.69 16.44 5.66
C THR A 74 -10.37 15.15 6.13
N ARG A 75 -11.59 14.85 5.64
CA ARG A 75 -12.29 13.61 6.00
C ARG A 75 -11.50 12.33 5.67
N PHE A 76 -10.77 12.31 4.56
CA PHE A 76 -9.96 11.16 4.14
C PHE A 76 -8.61 11.13 4.88
N VAL A 77 -8.07 12.30 5.21
CA VAL A 77 -6.93 12.41 6.13
C VAL A 77 -7.28 11.83 7.50
N ASP A 78 -8.45 12.16 8.04
CA ASP A 78 -8.88 11.65 9.36
C ASP A 78 -9.16 10.15 9.34
N TYR A 79 -9.77 9.65 8.26
CA TYR A 79 -9.90 8.20 8.04
C TYR A 79 -8.53 7.51 8.03
N THR A 80 -7.57 8.07 7.27
CA THR A 80 -6.20 7.55 7.19
C THR A 80 -5.52 7.57 8.55
N ARG A 81 -5.64 8.66 9.32
CA ARG A 81 -5.09 8.75 10.68
C ARG A 81 -5.68 7.69 11.60
N ASN A 82 -6.99 7.49 11.57
CA ASN A 82 -7.65 6.44 12.34
C ASN A 82 -7.09 5.06 11.95
N ARG A 83 -7.07 4.75 10.65
CA ARG A 83 -6.49 3.52 10.09
C ARG A 83 -5.05 3.28 10.54
N MET A 84 -4.23 4.34 10.59
CA MET A 84 -2.83 4.26 11.00
C MET A 84 -2.63 4.18 12.52
N SER A 85 -3.59 4.65 13.31
CA SER A 85 -3.56 4.59 14.79
C SER A 85 -3.98 3.24 15.37
N LEU A 86 -4.76 2.45 14.64
CA LEU A 86 -5.25 1.14 15.07
C LEU A 86 -4.20 0.01 14.95
N ASN A 87 -2.98 0.26 15.46
CA ASN A 87 -1.89 -0.72 15.67
C ASN A 87 -2.40 -2.08 16.21
N GLU A 88 -1.89 -3.28 15.91
CA GLU A 88 -0.70 -3.79 15.25
C GLU A 88 -1.15 -5.04 14.48
N LEU A 89 -1.03 -5.05 13.16
CA LEU A 89 -0.90 -6.33 12.48
C LEU A 89 0.58 -6.40 12.11
N GLU A 90 1.38 -7.05 12.94
CA GLU A 90 2.50 -7.81 12.41
C GLU A 90 1.87 -8.86 11.48
N VAL A 91 1.55 -8.45 10.25
CA VAL A 91 1.07 -9.36 9.22
C VAL A 91 2.19 -10.33 8.84
N LEU A 92 3.43 -9.87 9.01
CA LEU A 92 4.64 -10.57 8.68
C LEU A 92 5.61 -10.43 9.86
N SER A 93 6.15 -11.57 10.29
CA SER A 93 7.32 -11.63 11.17
C SER A 93 8.55 -11.01 10.50
N GLU A 94 9.55 -10.64 11.30
CA GLU A 94 10.83 -10.16 10.77
C GLU A 94 11.50 -11.19 9.84
N GLU A 95 11.31 -12.49 10.12
CA GLU A 95 11.79 -13.59 9.27
C GLU A 95 11.05 -13.63 7.92
N GLU A 96 9.72 -13.52 7.90
CA GLU A 96 8.94 -13.43 6.65
C GLU A 96 9.28 -12.19 5.82
N LEU A 97 9.54 -11.05 6.48
CA LEU A 97 9.99 -9.84 5.80
C LEU A 97 11.37 -10.02 5.15
N LEU A 98 12.30 -10.69 5.85
CA LEU A 98 13.63 -11.02 5.34
C LEU A 98 13.55 -12.03 4.18
N ASP A 99 12.67 -13.03 4.25
CA ASP A 99 12.45 -14.01 3.19
C ASP A 99 11.87 -13.37 1.93
N ILE A 100 10.90 -12.46 2.06
CA ILE A 100 10.36 -11.70 0.93
C ILE A 100 11.43 -10.79 0.29
N GLN A 101 12.41 -10.33 1.08
CA GLN A 101 13.55 -9.54 0.61
C GLN A 101 14.68 -10.41 0.05
N GLY A 102 14.68 -11.71 0.35
CA GLY A 102 15.68 -12.67 -0.10
C GLY A 102 15.51 -13.02 -1.56
N GLN A 103 16.57 -12.77 -2.33
CA GLN A 103 16.85 -13.23 -3.71
C GLN A 103 16.41 -12.32 -4.87
N TRP A 104 16.78 -11.04 -4.83
CA TRP A 104 17.22 -10.36 -6.05
C TRP A 104 18.44 -9.48 -5.71
N THR A 105 19.64 -9.95 -6.06
CA THR A 105 20.91 -9.26 -5.76
C THR A 105 21.27 -8.19 -6.78
N GLY A 106 20.45 -8.00 -7.82
CA GLY A 106 20.77 -7.10 -8.95
C GLY A 106 21.98 -7.54 -9.78
N GLU A 107 22.60 -8.68 -9.46
CA GLU A 107 23.76 -9.23 -10.19
C GLU A 107 23.35 -10.11 -11.39
N ASP A 108 22.09 -10.51 -11.48
CA ASP A 108 21.57 -11.07 -12.72
C ASP A 108 21.42 -9.93 -13.73
N SER A 109 22.38 -9.88 -14.66
CA SER A 109 22.35 -9.00 -15.83
C SER A 109 20.94 -8.96 -16.41
N ILE A 110 20.29 -7.80 -16.38
CA ILE A 110 19.01 -7.59 -17.08
C ILE A 110 19.27 -7.99 -18.55
N SER A 111 18.74 -9.14 -18.99
CA SER A 111 18.73 -9.47 -20.40
C SER A 111 17.73 -8.54 -21.07
N THR A 112 18.19 -7.41 -21.55
CA THR A 112 17.38 -6.52 -22.39
C THR A 112 17.13 -7.25 -23.72
N TYR A 113 15.87 -7.47 -24.06
CA TYR A 113 15.48 -7.84 -25.43
C TYR A 113 15.03 -6.59 -26.15
N GLU A 114 15.69 -6.23 -27.25
CA GLU A 114 15.18 -5.21 -28.16
C GLU A 114 13.88 -5.73 -28.81
N ILE A 115 12.76 -5.06 -28.53
CA ILE A 115 11.54 -5.24 -29.31
C ILE A 115 11.71 -4.37 -30.55
N ALA A 116 12.04 -4.99 -31.68
CA ALA A 116 11.99 -4.32 -32.97
C ALA A 116 10.54 -3.88 -33.24
N ALA A 117 10.36 -2.57 -33.41
CA ALA A 117 9.11 -1.95 -33.86
C ALA A 117 8.88 -2.17 -35.37
#